data_AF-A0A0F9FI26-F1
#
_entry.id   AF-A0A0F9FI26-F1
#
_cell.length_a   1.000
_cell.length_b   1.000
_cell.length_c   1.000
_cell.angle_alpha   90.00
_cell.angle_beta   90.00
_cell.angle_gamma   90.00
#
_symmetry.space_group_name_H-M   'P 1'
#
loop_
_entity.id
_entity.type
_entity.pdbx_description
1 polymer ?
#
loop_
_entity_poly.entity_id
_entity_poly.type
_entity_poly.pdbx_seq_one_letter_code
_entity_poly.pdbx_strand_id
1 'polypeptide(L)'
;EMLPQAFSRNRRCFAYLAPQDGVLVVDAGSAKQAEDLASTLRKSLGSLPVRPPVLEQSPIFTFTGWLNETIDLPGTVVLGDECELKDPSEDGGVVRCKGLNLKADEIRNHLDAGMEVTKLALTWDDNVSFVLDEEMGIRRLKFSETLQDQLDDVDVDDAVAKFDAAFTLMTLELSKLIPGLLEAMGGEDRSAIVEA
;
A
#
# COMPACT_ATOMS: atom_id res chain seq x y z
N GLU A 1 -26.20 31.96 -2.54
CA GLU A 1 -25.02 32.84 -2.36
C GLU A 1 -24.20 32.53 -1.09
N MET A 2 -23.88 31.26 -0.79
CA MET A 2 -23.08 30.91 0.40
C MET A 2 -21.59 30.69 0.10
N LEU A 3 -21.21 30.58 -1.18
CA LEU A 3 -19.82 30.32 -1.61
C LEU A 3 -18.79 31.33 -1.07
N PRO A 4 -19.07 32.66 -1.02
CA PRO A 4 -18.12 33.65 -0.48
C PRO A 4 -17.95 33.59 1.04
N GLN A 5 -18.84 32.91 1.75
CA GLN A 5 -18.84 32.78 3.21
C GLN A 5 -18.31 31.41 3.66
N ALA A 6 -18.00 30.51 2.72
CA ALA A 6 -17.52 29.17 3.02
C ALA A 6 -16.07 29.21 3.52
N PHE A 7 -15.80 28.50 4.62
CA PHE A 7 -14.43 28.32 5.09
C PHE A 7 -13.62 27.46 4.13
N SER A 8 -12.36 27.83 3.92
CA SER A 8 -11.43 27.02 3.12
C SER A 8 -10.89 25.86 3.95
N ARG A 9 -10.90 24.65 3.37
CA ARG A 9 -10.20 23.48 3.91
C ARG A 9 -9.01 23.18 3.02
N ASN A 10 -7.81 23.41 3.52
CA ASN A 10 -6.57 23.10 2.80
C ASN A 10 -6.12 21.67 3.13
N ARG A 11 -5.72 20.92 2.10
CA ARG A 11 -5.13 19.58 2.23
C ARG A 11 -3.84 19.53 1.42
N ARG A 12 -2.78 18.97 2.00
CA ARG A 12 -1.53 18.66 1.29
C ARG A 12 -1.53 17.19 0.89
N CYS A 13 -0.94 16.90 -0.26
CA CYS A 13 -0.72 15.56 -0.79
C CYS A 13 0.70 15.54 -1.32
N PHE A 14 1.53 14.65 -0.78
CA PHE A 14 2.91 14.52 -1.19
C PHE A 14 3.03 13.41 -2.24
N ALA A 15 4.02 13.55 -3.12
CA ALA A 15 4.37 12.52 -4.07
C ALA A 15 5.87 12.64 -4.38
N TYR A 16 6.49 11.54 -4.75
CA TYR A 16 7.83 11.55 -5.31
C TYR A 16 7.88 10.73 -6.60
N LEU A 17 8.80 11.10 -7.48
CA LEU A 17 9.12 10.37 -8.70
C LEU A 17 10.40 9.58 -8.45
N ALA A 18 10.38 8.29 -8.75
CA ALA A 18 11.58 7.46 -8.82
C ALA A 18 11.73 6.93 -10.25
N PRO A 19 12.35 7.70 -11.16
CA PRO A 19 12.48 7.30 -12.57
C PRO A 19 13.35 6.06 -12.78
N GLN A 20 14.32 5.81 -11.89
CA GLN A 20 15.17 4.60 -11.95
C GLN A 20 14.35 3.34 -11.69
N ASP A 21 13.36 3.42 -10.79
CA ASP A 21 12.46 2.33 -10.44
C ASP A 21 11.19 2.34 -11.32
N GLY A 22 10.98 3.37 -12.14
CA GLY A 22 9.82 3.51 -13.02
C GLY A 22 8.51 3.84 -12.32
N VAL A 23 8.54 4.39 -11.09
CA VAL A 23 7.33 4.62 -10.29
C VAL A 23 7.08 6.08 -9.92
N LEU A 24 5.79 6.44 -9.85
CA LEU A 24 5.28 7.62 -9.16
C LEU A 24 4.60 7.15 -7.89
N VAL A 25 5.13 7.54 -6.73
CA VAL A 25 4.54 7.20 -5.44
C VAL A 25 3.77 8.40 -4.92
N VAL A 26 2.51 8.19 -4.55
CA VAL A 26 1.62 9.24 -4.07
C VAL A 26 1.15 8.92 -2.65
N ASP A 27 1.44 9.81 -1.70
CA ASP A 27 0.91 9.76 -0.34
C ASP A 27 -0.54 10.27 -0.34
N ALA A 28 -1.46 9.33 -0.60
CA ALA A 28 -2.89 9.59 -0.71
C ALA A 28 -3.71 8.56 0.06
N GLY A 29 -4.78 9.03 0.70
CA GLY A 29 -5.72 8.15 1.42
C GLY A 29 -6.75 7.46 0.52
N SER A 30 -6.80 7.81 -0.76
CA SER A 30 -7.72 7.24 -1.75
C SER A 30 -7.18 7.33 -3.17
N ALA A 31 -7.58 6.39 -4.04
CA ALA A 31 -7.23 6.38 -5.46
C ALA A 31 -7.62 7.70 -6.16
N LYS A 32 -8.78 8.27 -5.82
CA LYS A 32 -9.22 9.56 -6.37
C LYS A 32 -8.25 10.70 -6.09
N GLN A 33 -7.70 10.76 -4.87
CA GLN A 33 -6.74 11.80 -4.51
C GLN A 33 -5.40 11.59 -5.25
N ALA A 34 -4.96 10.35 -5.41
CA ALA A 34 -3.78 10.03 -6.19
C ALA A 34 -3.95 10.43 -7.67
N GLU A 35 -5.09 10.11 -8.27
CA GLU A 35 -5.41 10.49 -9.66
C GLU A 35 -5.52 12.00 -9.84
N ASP A 36 -6.07 12.74 -8.86
CA ASP A 36 -6.11 14.20 -8.92
C ASP A 36 -4.70 14.82 -8.94
N LEU A 37 -3.78 14.29 -8.13
CA LEU A 37 -2.39 14.70 -8.14
C LEU A 37 -1.72 14.35 -9.47
N ALA A 38 -1.85 13.10 -9.95
CA ALA A 38 -1.26 12.67 -11.21
C ALA A 38 -1.80 13.45 -12.40
N SER A 39 -3.11 13.74 -12.44
CA SER A 39 -3.76 14.57 -13.46
C SER A 39 -3.26 16.01 -13.43
N THR A 40 -3.05 16.57 -12.23
CA THR A 40 -2.47 17.91 -12.08
C THR A 40 -1.04 17.94 -12.58
N LEU A 41 -0.22 16.97 -12.20
CA LEU A 41 1.17 16.84 -12.65
C LEU A 41 1.25 16.65 -14.18
N ARG A 42 0.37 15.81 -14.75
CA ARG A 42 0.26 15.60 -16.21
C ARG A 42 -0.06 16.89 -16.95
N LYS A 43 -0.98 17.72 -16.44
CA LYS A 43 -1.29 19.04 -17.02
C LYS A 43 -0.10 20.00 -16.93
N SER A 44 0.64 19.96 -15.83
CA SER A 44 1.84 20.80 -15.64
C SER A 44 3.01 20.41 -16.53
N LEU A 45 3.21 19.10 -16.77
CA LEU A 45 4.31 18.58 -17.58
C LEU A 45 3.95 18.41 -19.07
N GLY A 46 2.68 18.51 -19.43
CA GLY A 46 2.14 18.22 -20.76
C GLY A 46 1.90 16.73 -21.00
N SER A 47 2.83 15.86 -20.57
CA SER A 47 2.66 14.40 -20.62
C SER A 47 3.18 13.74 -19.34
N LEU A 48 2.49 12.69 -18.91
CA LEU A 48 2.88 11.84 -17.77
C LEU A 48 2.21 10.47 -17.96
N PRO A 49 2.88 9.52 -18.63
CA PRO A 49 2.35 8.19 -18.93
C PRO A 49 2.48 7.27 -17.71
N VAL A 50 1.66 7.55 -16.69
CA VAL A 50 1.56 6.73 -15.47
C VAL A 50 0.18 6.11 -15.36
N ARG A 51 0.14 4.90 -14.78
CA ARG A 51 -1.08 4.18 -14.42
C ARG A 51 -0.89 3.47 -13.08
N PRO A 52 -1.98 3.14 -12.37
CA PRO A 52 -1.90 2.19 -11.26
C PRO A 52 -1.30 0.85 -11.72
N PRO A 53 -0.59 0.14 -10.82
CA PRO A 53 -0.10 -1.20 -11.12
C PRO A 53 -1.29 -2.13 -11.41
N VAL A 54 -1.09 -3.02 -12.37
CA VAL A 54 -2.04 -4.08 -12.70
C VAL A 54 -1.29 -5.39 -12.49
N LEU A 55 -1.91 -6.36 -11.85
CA LEU A 55 -1.29 -7.63 -11.52
C LEU A 55 -1.77 -8.73 -12.47
N GLU A 56 -0.91 -9.73 -12.67
CA GLU A 56 -1.23 -10.94 -13.45
C GLU A 56 -2.30 -11.81 -12.77
N GLN A 57 -2.37 -11.74 -11.43
CA GLN A 57 -3.35 -12.44 -10.61
C GLN A 57 -4.05 -11.49 -9.64
N SER A 58 -5.26 -11.87 -9.21
CA SER A 58 -6.02 -11.09 -8.25
C SER A 58 -5.34 -11.06 -6.87
N PRO A 59 -5.19 -9.88 -6.24
CA PRO A 59 -4.77 -9.79 -4.83
C PRO A 59 -5.65 -10.61 -3.89
N ILE A 60 -6.96 -10.65 -4.14
CA ILE A 60 -7.92 -11.43 -3.32
C ILE A 60 -7.55 -12.92 -3.32
N PHE A 61 -7.20 -13.45 -4.49
CA PHE A 61 -6.76 -14.84 -4.64
C PHE A 61 -5.48 -15.08 -3.83
N THR A 62 -4.53 -14.15 -3.89
CA THR A 62 -3.26 -14.25 -3.17
C THR A 62 -3.45 -14.17 -1.66
N PHE A 63 -4.20 -13.18 -1.16
CA PHE A 63 -4.46 -13.00 0.27
C PHE A 63 -5.21 -14.18 0.87
N THR A 64 -6.26 -14.63 0.18
CA THR A 64 -7.05 -15.80 0.58
C THR A 64 -6.18 -17.05 0.58
N GLY A 65 -5.34 -17.20 -0.46
CA GLY A 65 -4.38 -18.28 -0.60
C GLY A 65 -3.35 -18.36 0.53
N TRP A 66 -2.87 -17.21 1.00
CA TRP A 66 -1.95 -17.15 2.14
C TRP A 66 -2.60 -17.53 3.46
N LEU A 67 -3.86 -17.13 3.70
CA LEU A 67 -4.55 -17.45 4.96
C LEU A 67 -5.08 -18.89 5.01
N ASN A 68 -5.50 -19.45 3.86
CA ASN A 68 -5.95 -20.85 3.77
C ASN A 68 -4.81 -21.84 3.43
N GLU A 69 -3.58 -21.33 3.30
CA GLU A 69 -2.36 -22.10 3.04
C GLU A 69 -2.37 -22.87 1.71
N THR A 70 -3.13 -22.39 0.71
CA THR A 70 -3.08 -22.92 -0.67
C THR A 70 -1.98 -22.27 -1.52
N ILE A 71 -1.45 -21.13 -1.06
CA ILE A 71 -0.31 -20.43 -1.65
C ILE A 71 0.73 -20.21 -0.55
N ASP A 72 1.98 -20.51 -0.87
CA ASP A 72 3.09 -20.27 0.05
C ASP A 72 3.28 -18.77 0.30
N LEU A 73 3.40 -18.40 1.58
CA LEU A 73 3.75 -17.04 1.98
C LEU A 73 5.24 -16.79 1.70
N PRO A 74 5.61 -15.76 0.93
CA PRO A 74 7.02 -15.43 0.72
C PRO A 74 7.75 -15.14 2.04
N GLY A 75 9.01 -15.56 2.16
CA GLY A 75 9.78 -15.38 3.40
C GLY A 75 10.02 -13.93 3.81
N THR A 76 9.88 -12.98 2.88
CA THR A 76 9.95 -11.53 3.15
C THR A 76 8.64 -10.94 3.66
N VAL A 77 7.56 -11.73 3.69
CA VAL A 77 6.22 -11.29 4.10
C VAL A 77 5.82 -12.01 5.38
N VAL A 78 5.37 -11.24 6.35
CA VAL A 78 4.80 -11.75 7.60
C VAL A 78 3.36 -11.26 7.73
N LEU A 79 2.44 -12.18 8.06
CA LEU A 79 1.05 -11.82 8.35
C LEU A 79 0.96 -10.99 9.62
N GLY A 80 0.21 -9.89 9.57
CA GLY A 80 -0.15 -9.10 10.73
C GLY A 80 -1.32 -9.70 11.51
N ASP A 81 -2.06 -8.84 12.20
CA ASP A 81 -3.16 -9.22 13.10
C ASP A 81 -4.53 -8.67 12.68
N GLU A 82 -4.63 -8.15 11.44
CA GLU A 82 -5.83 -7.53 10.90
C GLU A 82 -6.11 -8.01 9.47
N CYS A 83 -7.37 -8.32 9.18
CA CYS A 83 -7.86 -8.60 7.83
C CYS A 83 -9.32 -8.16 7.65
N GLU A 84 -9.73 -7.97 6.41
CA GLU A 84 -11.12 -7.81 6.00
C GLU A 84 -11.49 -9.00 5.12
N LEU A 85 -12.57 -9.70 5.47
CA LEU A 85 -13.15 -10.77 4.67
C LEU A 85 -14.49 -10.32 4.11
N LYS A 86 -14.79 -10.71 2.88
CA LYS A 86 -16.05 -10.38 2.20
C LYS A 86 -16.63 -11.62 1.56
N ASP A 87 -17.95 -11.78 1.68
CA ASP A 87 -18.68 -12.76 0.88
C ASP A 87 -18.80 -12.26 -0.57
N PRO A 88 -18.43 -13.06 -1.59
CA PRO A 88 -18.40 -12.63 -2.98
C PRO A 88 -19.79 -12.36 -3.58
N SER A 89 -20.87 -12.76 -2.91
CA SER A 89 -22.24 -12.46 -3.34
C SER A 89 -22.58 -10.96 -3.23
N GLU A 90 -23.53 -10.49 -4.04
CA GLU A 90 -23.88 -9.06 -4.15
C GLU A 90 -24.40 -8.48 -2.83
N ASP A 91 -25.19 -9.26 -2.08
CA ASP A 91 -25.70 -8.92 -0.74
C ASP A 91 -24.84 -9.53 0.38
N GLY A 92 -23.61 -9.92 0.05
CA GLY A 92 -22.67 -10.61 0.93
C GLY A 92 -22.24 -9.78 2.13
N GLY A 93 -22.01 -10.47 3.26
CA GLY A 93 -21.51 -9.84 4.48
C GLY A 93 -20.03 -9.44 4.41
N VAL A 94 -19.64 -8.51 5.28
CA VAL A 94 -18.24 -8.12 5.50
C VAL A 94 -17.87 -8.38 6.96
N VAL A 95 -16.75 -9.06 7.18
CA VAL A 95 -16.17 -9.31 8.50
C VAL A 95 -14.84 -8.58 8.59
N ARG A 96 -14.65 -7.81 9.67
CA ARG A 96 -13.40 -7.10 9.95
C ARG A 96 -12.80 -7.64 11.23
N CYS A 97 -11.60 -8.21 11.12
CA CYS A 97 -10.86 -8.80 12.21
C CYS A 97 -9.67 -7.91 12.54
N LYS A 98 -9.43 -7.63 13.82
CA LYS A 98 -8.29 -6.84 14.26
C LYS A 98 -7.79 -7.32 15.61
N GLY A 99 -6.47 -7.42 15.79
CA GLY A 99 -5.85 -7.94 17.00
C GLY A 99 -6.03 -9.45 17.17
N LEU A 100 -6.19 -10.18 16.05
CA LEU A 100 -6.39 -11.63 16.05
C LEU A 100 -5.24 -12.31 15.33
N ASN A 101 -4.92 -13.53 15.75
CA ASN A 101 -4.04 -14.41 14.98
C ASN A 101 -4.78 -14.81 13.69
N LEU A 102 -4.26 -14.41 12.53
CA LEU A 102 -4.90 -14.65 11.23
C LEU A 102 -4.89 -16.14 10.80
N LYS A 103 -4.18 -17.00 11.54
CA LYS A 103 -4.20 -18.46 11.37
C LYS A 103 -5.13 -19.18 12.36
N ALA A 104 -5.91 -18.44 13.15
CA ALA A 104 -6.83 -19.02 14.12
C ALA A 104 -8.07 -19.64 13.45
N ASP A 105 -8.71 -20.59 14.14
CA ASP A 105 -9.86 -21.34 13.63
C ASP A 105 -11.03 -20.42 13.26
N GLU A 106 -11.21 -19.29 13.94
CA GLU A 106 -12.25 -18.31 13.64
C GLU A 106 -12.10 -17.72 12.23
N ILE A 107 -10.87 -17.42 11.82
CA ILE A 107 -10.58 -16.92 10.47
C ILE A 107 -10.77 -18.05 9.46
N ARG A 108 -10.27 -19.25 9.78
CA ARG A 108 -10.44 -20.44 8.94
C ARG A 108 -11.90 -20.75 8.67
N ASN A 109 -12.77 -20.67 9.68
CA ASN A 109 -14.20 -20.91 9.53
C ASN A 109 -14.87 -19.93 8.54
N HIS A 110 -14.45 -18.67 8.52
CA HIS A 110 -14.95 -17.70 7.54
C HIS A 110 -14.48 -18.03 6.12
N LEU A 111 -13.21 -18.44 5.96
CA LEU A 111 -12.66 -18.86 4.67
C LEU A 111 -13.35 -20.13 4.15
N ASP A 112 -13.57 -21.12 5.02
CA ASP A 112 -14.28 -22.38 4.70
C ASP A 112 -15.76 -22.13 4.35
N ALA A 113 -16.35 -21.06 4.86
CA ALA A 113 -17.69 -20.59 4.48
C ALA A 113 -17.71 -19.85 3.12
N GLY A 114 -16.56 -19.71 2.44
CA GLY A 114 -16.45 -19.10 1.12
C GLY A 114 -16.21 -17.59 1.13
N MET A 115 -15.86 -16.99 2.28
CA MET A 115 -15.45 -15.60 2.32
C MET A 115 -14.03 -15.44 1.76
N GLU A 116 -13.78 -14.32 1.09
CA GLU A 116 -12.49 -14.00 0.50
C GLU A 116 -11.85 -12.80 1.20
N VAL A 117 -10.52 -12.77 1.24
CA VAL A 117 -9.76 -11.71 1.92
C VAL A 117 -9.56 -10.53 0.99
N THR A 118 -10.09 -9.35 1.35
CA THR A 118 -10.02 -8.12 0.54
C THR A 118 -9.04 -7.09 1.12
N LYS A 119 -8.68 -7.22 2.40
CA LYS A 119 -7.58 -6.48 3.03
C LYS A 119 -6.79 -7.36 3.96
N LEU A 120 -5.48 -7.13 4.02
CA LEU A 120 -4.58 -7.90 4.86
C LEU A 120 -3.49 -7.01 5.46
N ALA A 121 -3.33 -7.08 6.78
CA ALA A 121 -2.18 -6.48 7.46
C ALA A 121 -0.95 -7.35 7.23
N LEU A 122 0.14 -6.71 6.83
CA LEU A 122 1.40 -7.35 6.47
C LEU A 122 2.57 -6.59 7.09
N THR A 123 3.66 -7.31 7.34
CA THR A 123 4.98 -6.74 7.58
C THR A 123 5.93 -7.26 6.51
N TRP A 124 6.68 -6.35 5.89
CA TRP A 124 7.69 -6.64 4.89
C TRP A 124 9.08 -6.53 5.50
N ASP A 125 9.87 -7.60 5.36
CA ASP A 125 11.29 -7.69 5.75
C ASP A 125 11.56 -7.17 7.17
N ASP A 126 10.63 -7.45 8.10
CA ASP A 126 10.60 -6.97 9.50
C ASP A 126 10.69 -5.43 9.70
N ASN A 127 10.63 -4.66 8.62
CA ASN A 127 10.94 -3.25 8.60
C ASN A 127 9.74 -2.36 8.30
N VAL A 128 8.77 -2.85 7.51
CA VAL A 128 7.67 -2.02 7.04
C VAL A 128 6.35 -2.74 7.23
N SER A 129 5.52 -2.22 8.13
CA SER A 129 4.17 -2.73 8.39
C SER A 129 3.11 -1.85 7.73
N PHE A 130 2.08 -2.48 7.17
CA PHE A 130 0.99 -1.80 6.46
C PHE A 130 -0.24 -2.70 6.34
N VAL A 131 -1.37 -2.12 5.92
CA VAL A 131 -2.55 -2.85 5.47
C VAL A 131 -2.65 -2.68 3.97
N LEU A 132 -2.60 -3.78 3.24
CA LEU A 132 -2.80 -3.81 1.80
C LEU A 132 -4.26 -4.12 1.50
N ASP A 133 -4.84 -3.46 0.49
CA ASP A 133 -6.15 -3.79 -0.03
C ASP A 133 -6.08 -4.40 -1.44
N GLU A 134 -7.21 -4.94 -1.90
CA GLU A 134 -7.37 -5.59 -3.20
C GLU A 134 -7.09 -4.68 -4.41
N GLU A 135 -7.05 -3.36 -4.21
CA GLU A 135 -6.71 -2.37 -5.25
C GLU A 135 -5.23 -1.97 -5.19
N MET A 136 -4.41 -2.71 -4.45
CA MET A 136 -2.98 -2.43 -4.18
C MET A 136 -2.75 -1.11 -3.43
N GLY A 137 -3.76 -0.63 -2.70
CA GLY A 137 -3.64 0.51 -1.81
C GLY A 137 -2.91 0.13 -0.52
N ILE A 138 -1.76 0.78 -0.28
CA ILE A 138 -0.98 0.62 0.96
C ILE A 138 -1.48 1.63 2.00
N ARG A 139 -2.03 1.14 3.11
CA ARG A 139 -2.61 1.95 4.18
C ARG A 139 -1.86 1.77 5.48
N ARG A 140 -1.82 2.82 6.30
CA ARG A 140 -1.19 2.81 7.64
C ARG A 140 0.26 2.33 7.61
N LEU A 141 1.00 2.77 6.59
CA LEU A 141 2.43 2.50 6.45
C LEU A 141 3.18 2.94 7.71
N LYS A 142 3.92 2.02 8.32
CA LYS A 142 4.72 2.27 9.51
C LYS A 142 6.07 1.56 9.39
N PHE A 143 7.15 2.30 9.58
CA PHE A 143 8.51 1.78 9.63
C PHE A 143 8.82 1.20 11.02
N SER A 144 9.75 0.25 11.10
CA SER A 144 10.19 -0.38 12.35
C SER A 144 10.78 0.63 13.31
N GLU A 145 10.81 0.30 14.61
CA GLU A 145 11.44 1.14 15.63
C GLU A 145 12.92 1.35 15.33
N THR A 146 13.62 0.30 14.88
CA THR A 146 15.03 0.38 14.45
C THR A 146 15.28 1.41 13.35
N LEU A 147 14.35 1.58 12.40
CA LEU A 147 14.45 2.60 11.35
C LEU A 147 14.11 4.00 11.87
N GLN A 148 13.18 4.10 12.82
CA GLN A 148 12.84 5.38 13.45
C GLN A 148 13.99 5.88 14.33
N ASP A 149 14.62 5.01 15.11
CA ASP A 149 15.76 5.34 15.98
C ASP A 149 16.94 5.90 15.16
N GLN A 150 17.20 5.36 13.95
CA GLN A 150 18.23 5.88 13.04
C GLN A 150 17.96 7.32 12.60
N LEU A 151 16.69 7.75 12.55
CA LEU A 151 16.33 9.13 12.19
C LEU A 151 16.43 10.08 13.39
N ASP A 152 16.22 9.58 14.60
CA ASP A 152 16.32 10.37 15.83
C ASP A 152 17.77 10.76 16.17
N ASP A 153 18.75 9.99 15.69
CA ASP A 153 20.18 10.29 15.80
C ASP A 153 20.66 11.45 14.89
N VAL A 154 19.82 11.95 13.97
CA VAL A 154 20.13 13.08 13.10
C VAL A 154 19.99 14.39 13.87
N ASP A 155 21.07 15.18 13.90
CA ASP A 155 21.21 16.39 14.70
C ASP A 155 19.98 17.31 14.63
N VAL A 156 19.53 17.76 15.80
CA VAL A 156 18.13 18.09 16.03
C VAL A 156 17.72 19.44 15.42
N ASP A 157 18.70 20.30 15.14
CA ASP A 157 18.51 21.72 14.83
C ASP A 157 18.40 22.06 13.33
N ASP A 158 18.56 21.08 12.42
CA ASP A 158 18.35 21.29 10.98
C ASP A 158 17.16 20.47 10.44
N ALA A 159 16.02 21.15 10.30
CA ALA A 159 14.80 20.56 9.75
C ALA A 159 14.95 20.07 8.30
N VAL A 160 15.85 20.68 7.51
CA VAL A 160 16.12 20.26 6.13
C VAL A 160 16.93 18.97 6.13
N ALA A 161 17.98 18.89 6.96
CA ALA A 161 18.79 17.68 7.09
C ALA A 161 17.95 16.49 7.59
N LYS A 162 17.06 16.71 8.55
CA LYS A 162 16.11 15.69 9.02
C LYS A 162 15.17 15.19 7.94
N PHE A 163 14.61 16.12 7.16
CA PHE A 163 13.75 15.73 6.04
C PHE A 163 14.53 14.91 5.01
N ASP A 164 15.74 15.35 4.65
CA ASP A 164 16.60 14.65 3.68
C ASP A 164 16.94 13.22 4.14
N ALA A 165 17.33 13.05 5.41
CA ALA A 165 17.60 11.75 6.00
C ALA A 165 16.35 10.86 6.03
N ALA A 166 15.22 11.38 6.51
CA ALA A 166 13.96 10.63 6.58
C ALA A 166 13.45 10.23 5.19
N PHE A 167 13.52 11.14 4.23
CA PHE A 167 13.10 10.89 2.85
C PHE A 167 14.02 9.86 2.17
N THR A 168 15.33 9.94 2.40
CA THR A 168 16.30 8.96 1.88
C THR A 168 16.03 7.57 2.46
N LEU A 169 15.85 7.46 3.77
CA LEU A 169 15.59 6.16 4.41
C LEU A 169 14.26 5.57 3.92
N MET A 170 13.20 6.40 3.88
CA MET A 170 11.88 6.00 3.39
C MET A 170 11.94 5.51 1.94
N THR A 171 12.61 6.25 1.04
CA THR A 171 12.67 5.88 -0.38
C THR A 171 13.52 4.62 -0.60
N LEU A 172 14.60 4.41 0.17
CA LEU A 172 15.38 3.17 0.15
C LEU A 172 14.54 1.95 0.51
N GLU A 173 13.72 2.04 1.56
CA GLU A 173 12.84 0.92 1.95
C GLU A 173 11.70 0.72 0.95
N LEU A 174 11.09 1.79 0.44
CA LEU A 174 10.05 1.68 -0.58
C LEU A 174 10.57 1.13 -1.91
N SER A 175 11.83 1.41 -2.29
CA SER A 175 12.46 0.88 -3.50
C SER A 175 12.59 -0.65 -3.47
N LYS A 176 12.67 -1.25 -2.28
CA LYS A 176 12.66 -2.71 -2.08
C LYS A 176 11.23 -3.24 -1.98
N LEU A 177 10.39 -2.56 -1.19
CA LEU A 177 9.02 -2.98 -0.90
C LEU A 177 8.17 -3.07 -2.17
N ILE A 178 8.17 -2.03 -3.00
CA ILE A 178 7.26 -1.93 -4.15
C ILE A 178 7.45 -3.10 -5.14
N PRO A 179 8.65 -3.34 -5.70
CA PRO A 179 8.84 -4.47 -6.62
C PRO A 179 8.64 -5.82 -5.92
N GLY A 180 9.13 -5.97 -4.68
CA GLY A 180 8.96 -7.21 -3.93
C GLY A 180 7.50 -7.54 -3.61
N LEU A 181 6.67 -6.52 -3.37
CA LEU A 181 5.24 -6.70 -3.16
C LEU A 181 4.52 -7.10 -4.46
N LEU A 182 4.86 -6.47 -5.59
CA LEU A 182 4.31 -6.87 -6.90
C LEU A 182 4.66 -8.32 -7.23
N GLU A 183 5.90 -8.74 -6.95
CA GLU A 183 6.34 -10.13 -7.12
C GLU A 183 5.59 -11.09 -6.18
N ALA A 184 5.47 -10.74 -4.90
CA ALA A 184 4.70 -11.51 -3.92
C ALA A 184 3.22 -11.66 -4.30
N MET A 185 2.69 -10.68 -5.03
CA MET A 185 1.34 -10.70 -5.59
C MET A 185 1.22 -11.42 -6.94
N GLY A 186 2.27 -12.12 -7.40
CA GLY A 186 2.26 -12.93 -8.63
C GLY A 186 2.73 -12.19 -9.89
N GLY A 187 3.26 -10.98 -9.74
CA GLY A 187 3.85 -10.19 -10.81
C GLY A 187 2.92 -9.11 -11.35
N GLU A 188 3.55 -8.02 -11.82
CA GLU A 188 2.87 -6.93 -12.53
C GLU A 188 2.63 -7.31 -13.99
N ASP A 189 1.40 -7.12 -14.48
CA ASP A 189 1.12 -7.10 -15.92
C ASP A 189 1.72 -5.83 -16.52
N ARG A 190 2.76 -6.01 -17.32
CA ARG A 190 3.51 -4.93 -17.98
C ARG A 190 3.12 -4.73 -19.45
N SER A 191 2.13 -5.47 -19.98
CA SER A 191 1.76 -5.46 -21.39
C SER A 191 1.34 -4.07 -21.92
N ALA A 192 0.76 -3.24 -21.05
CA ALA A 192 0.34 -1.87 -21.36
C ALA A 192 1.37 -0.79 -20.97
N ILE A 193 2.57 -1.16 -20.52
CA ILE A 193 3.64 -0.20 -20.19
C ILE A 193 4.38 0.14 -21.50
N VAL A 194 4.43 1.42 -21.83
CA VAL A 194 5.27 1.91 -22.92
C VAL A 194 6.70 1.97 -22.41
N GLU A 195 7.54 1.04 -22.83
CA GLU A 195 8.99 1.11 -22.56
C GLU A 195 9.59 2.32 -23.30
N ALA A 196 10.49 3.03 -22.61
CA ALA A 196 11.13 4.25 -23.10
C ALA A 196 12.28 3.96 -24.09
#